data_AF-A0A2T1D106-F1
#
_entry.id   AF-A0A2T1D106-F1
#
_cell.length_a   1.000
_cell.length_b   1.000
_cell.length_c   1.000
_cell.angle_alpha   90.00
_cell.angle_beta   90.00
_cell.angle_gamma   90.00
#
_symmetry.space_group_name_H-M   'P 1'
#
loop_
_entity.id
_entity.type
_entity.pdbx_description
1 polymer ?
#
loop_
_entity_poly.entity_id
_entity_poly.type
_entity_poly.pdbx_seq_one_letter_code
_entity_poly.pdbx_strand_id
1 'polypeptide(L)'
;MSPPPTKSVLLVDNDFGFLILAMDAIRATTSVAIAFQIALDGAEAINYLRGEVEYTDRARYPLPDLVLSQMNLTGMSGLDLLAWIKRQPQFQDLPVILMYSEQDAVSADEAQQLGASLILSKPVSPQSSYDFSKQVLDLLFST
;
A
#
# COMPACT_ATOMS: atom_id res chain seq x y z
N MET A 1 6.88 -4.83 29.23
CA MET A 1 5.81 -5.03 28.23
C MET A 1 6.41 -4.68 26.88
N SER A 2 6.48 -5.64 25.96
CA SER A 2 6.85 -5.31 24.57
C SER A 2 5.73 -4.43 23.99
N PRO A 3 6.05 -3.37 23.24
CA PRO A 3 5.01 -2.61 22.54
C PRO A 3 4.17 -3.59 21.70
N PRO A 4 2.84 -3.36 21.56
CA PRO A 4 2.02 -4.20 20.69
C PRO A 4 2.64 -4.24 19.29
N PRO A 5 2.52 -5.38 18.57
CA PRO A 5 3.02 -5.47 17.20
C PRO A 5 2.39 -4.32 16.41
N THR A 6 3.26 -3.43 15.92
CA THR A 6 2.83 -2.27 15.15
C THR A 6 2.56 -2.78 13.74
N LYS A 7 1.30 -2.73 13.30
CA LYS A 7 0.95 -3.03 11.91
C LYS A 7 1.73 -2.08 10.99
N SER A 8 2.24 -2.60 9.88
CA SER A 8 3.07 -1.86 8.92
C SER A 8 2.39 -1.77 7.57
N VAL A 9 2.36 -0.58 6.98
CA VAL A 9 1.80 -0.34 5.64
C VAL A 9 2.89 0.22 4.73
N LEU A 10 3.06 -0.41 3.56
CA LEU A 10 3.87 0.14 2.48
C LEU A 10 2.97 0.97 1.55
N LEU A 11 3.20 2.27 1.49
CA LEU A 11 2.57 3.18 0.54
C LEU A 11 3.46 3.34 -0.70
N VAL A 12 2.91 3.11 -1.89
CA VAL A 12 3.63 3.21 -3.16
C VAL A 12 2.95 4.24 -4.06
N ASP A 13 3.57 5.39 -4.22
CA ASP A 13 3.03 6.49 -5.03
C ASP A 13 4.13 7.49 -5.39
N ASN A 14 4.13 7.98 -6.63
CA ASN A 14 5.06 9.01 -7.07
C ASN A 14 4.64 10.42 -6.63
N ASP A 15 3.46 10.59 -6.02
CA ASP A 15 3.00 11.85 -5.43
C ASP A 15 3.23 11.88 -3.90
N PHE A 16 4.28 12.59 -3.50
CA PHE A 16 4.63 12.78 -2.09
C PHE A 16 3.55 13.50 -1.28
N GLY A 17 2.81 14.43 -1.89
CA GLY A 17 1.73 15.14 -1.22
C GLY A 17 0.59 14.19 -0.87
N PHE A 18 0.24 13.31 -1.80
CA PHE A 18 -0.76 12.27 -1.56
C PHE A 18 -0.33 11.29 -0.46
N LEU A 19 0.93 10.85 -0.48
CA LEU A 19 1.48 9.94 0.54
C LEU A 19 1.30 10.50 1.97
N ILE A 20 1.60 11.79 2.17
CA ILE A 20 1.41 12.44 3.47
C ILE A 20 -0.07 12.47 3.85
N LEU A 21 -0.95 12.89 2.93
CA LEU A 21 -2.38 12.98 3.18
C LEU A 21 -2.99 11.62 3.54
N ALA A 22 -2.58 10.55 2.86
CA ALA A 22 -3.03 9.20 3.14
C ALA A 22 -2.59 8.75 4.54
N MET A 23 -1.33 8.97 4.91
CA MET A 23 -0.83 8.65 6.26
C MET A 23 -1.60 9.40 7.35
N ASP A 24 -1.81 10.71 7.18
CA ASP A 24 -2.49 11.53 8.16
C ASP A 24 -3.97 11.14 8.30
N ALA A 25 -4.65 10.86 7.19
CA ALA A 25 -6.04 10.41 7.20
C ALA A 25 -6.20 9.05 7.92
N ILE A 26 -5.32 8.08 7.62
CA ILE A 26 -5.34 6.76 8.28
C ILE A 26 -5.06 6.92 9.78
N ARG A 27 -4.04 7.70 10.16
CA ARG A 27 -3.71 7.97 11.57
C ARG A 27 -4.83 8.67 12.32
N ALA A 28 -5.55 9.59 11.68
CA ALA A 28 -6.68 10.27 12.30
C ALA A 28 -7.90 9.33 12.51
N THR A 29 -7.96 8.20 11.80
CA THR A 29 -9.11 7.29 11.79
C THR A 29 -8.98 6.14 12.80
N THR A 30 -7.79 5.90 13.36
CA THR A 30 -7.53 4.84 14.35
C THR A 30 -6.68 5.31 15.53
N SER A 31 -6.88 4.71 16.70
CA SER A 31 -5.99 4.89 17.87
C SER A 31 -4.84 3.89 17.90
N VAL A 32 -4.85 2.88 17.03
CA VAL A 32 -3.78 1.87 16.92
C VAL A 32 -2.61 2.47 16.15
N ALA A 33 -1.41 2.34 16.70
CA ALA A 33 -0.19 2.79 16.03
C ALA A 33 0.06 1.95 14.76
N ILE A 34 0.29 2.64 13.64
CA ILE A 34 0.65 2.06 12.34
C ILE A 34 1.99 2.63 11.89
N ALA A 35 2.91 1.74 11.53
CA ALA A 35 4.15 2.09 10.88
C ALA A 35 3.89 2.27 9.39
N PHE A 36 4.47 3.33 8.81
CA PHE A 36 4.36 3.58 7.38
C PHE A 36 5.75 3.57 6.77
N GLN A 37 5.85 2.90 5.63
CA GLN A 37 7.02 2.89 4.77
C GLN A 37 6.58 3.40 3.41
N ILE A 38 7.45 4.14 2.73
CA ILE A 38 7.13 4.83 1.49
C ILE A 38 8.04 4.28 0.40
N ALA A 39 7.48 4.08 -0.79
CA ALA A 39 8.19 3.91 -2.03
C ALA A 39 7.61 4.88 -3.08
N LEU A 40 8.46 5.57 -3.82
CA LEU A 40 8.06 6.57 -4.82
C LEU A 40 7.85 5.97 -6.21
N ASP A 41 8.29 4.73 -6.41
CA ASP A 41 8.04 3.96 -7.62
C ASP A 41 8.00 2.45 -7.33
N GLY A 42 7.69 1.66 -8.36
CA GLY A 42 7.58 0.22 -8.22
C GLY A 42 8.92 -0.50 -8.02
N ALA A 43 10.04 0.08 -8.49
CA ALA A 43 11.37 -0.51 -8.27
C ALA A 43 11.80 -0.36 -6.81
N GLU A 44 11.55 0.80 -6.21
CA GLU A 44 11.75 1.06 -4.79
C GLU A 44 10.89 0.13 -3.93
N ALA A 45 9.61 -0.04 -4.28
CA ALA A 45 8.71 -0.98 -3.60
C ALA A 45 9.24 -2.43 -3.65
N ILE A 46 9.76 -2.87 -4.80
CA ILE A 46 10.38 -4.19 -4.95
C ILE A 46 11.64 -4.32 -4.08
N ASN A 47 12.51 -3.33 -4.08
CA ASN A 47 13.72 -3.33 -3.26
C ASN A 47 13.38 -3.40 -1.77
N TYR A 48 12.35 -2.66 -1.33
CA TYR A 48 11.84 -2.70 0.03
C TYR A 48 11.31 -4.10 0.40
N LEU A 49 10.47 -4.68 -0.46
CA LEU A 49 9.90 -6.01 -0.22
C LEU A 49 10.99 -7.10 -0.20
N ARG A 50 12.01 -7.00 -1.06
CA ARG A 50 13.16 -7.92 -1.02
C ARG A 50 14.10 -7.68 0.15
N GLY A 51 14.15 -6.46 0.69
CA GLY A 51 15.10 -6.09 1.73
C GLY A 51 16.49 -5.87 1.17
N GLU A 52 16.54 -5.32 -0.04
CA GLU A 52 17.76 -5.04 -0.79
C GLU A 52 18.08 -3.53 -0.71
N VAL A 53 19.25 -3.15 -1.20
CA VAL A 53 19.73 -1.76 -1.22
C VAL A 53 19.76 -1.18 0.20
N GLU A 54 18.88 -0.24 0.53
CA GLU A 54 18.83 0.41 1.84
C GLU A 54 17.91 -0.30 2.84
N TYR A 55 17.13 -1.30 2.41
CA TYR A 55 16.09 -1.95 3.21
C TYR A 55 16.53 -3.26 3.89
N THR A 56 17.84 -3.46 4.03
CA THR A 56 18.43 -4.70 4.57
C THR A 56 18.14 -4.90 6.06
N ASP A 57 17.95 -3.81 6.82
CA ASP A 57 17.61 -3.86 8.24
C ASP A 57 16.10 -4.03 8.47
N ARG A 58 15.65 -5.26 8.75
CA ARG A 58 14.23 -5.56 8.99
C ARG A 58 13.69 -5.08 10.34
N ALA A 59 14.54 -4.64 11.27
CA ALA A 59 14.06 -3.96 12.47
C ALA A 59 13.63 -2.51 12.12
N ARG A 60 14.32 -1.88 11.17
CA ARG A 60 14.00 -0.54 10.67
C ARG A 60 12.96 -0.54 9.54
N TYR A 61 13.00 -1.56 8.68
CA TYR A 61 12.15 -1.74 7.50
C TYR A 61 11.41 -3.08 7.60
N PRO A 62 10.49 -3.23 8.58
CA PRO A 62 9.73 -4.46 8.76
C PRO A 62 8.94 -4.79 7.49
N LEU A 63 8.67 -6.06 7.23
CA LEU A 63 7.77 -6.42 6.13
C LEU A 63 6.38 -5.80 6.36
N PRO A 64 5.69 -5.35 5.30
CA PRO A 64 4.38 -4.73 5.45
C PRO A 64 3.32 -5.80 5.70
N ASP A 65 2.31 -5.45 6.49
CA ASP A 65 1.05 -6.20 6.60
C ASP A 65 0.10 -5.86 5.45
N LEU A 66 0.30 -4.72 4.78
CA LEU A 66 -0.52 -4.24 3.67
C LEU A 66 0.30 -3.39 2.70
N VAL A 67 0.09 -3.57 1.40
CA VAL A 67 0.60 -2.68 0.36
C VAL A 67 -0.54 -1.84 -0.19
N LEU A 68 -0.34 -0.53 -0.25
CA LEU A 68 -1.25 0.43 -0.84
C LEU A 68 -0.53 1.11 -2.02
N SER A 69 -0.84 0.71 -3.25
CA SER A 69 -0.09 1.10 -4.44
C SER A 69 -0.93 1.87 -5.43
N GLN A 70 -0.41 2.98 -5.94
CA GLN A 70 -0.97 3.66 -7.10
C GLN A 70 -0.91 2.79 -8.36
N MET A 71 -1.93 2.92 -9.23
CA MET A 71 -2.01 2.17 -10.49
C MET A 71 -0.99 2.63 -11.53
N ASN A 72 -0.75 3.93 -11.61
CA ASN A 72 0.22 4.51 -12.54
C ASN A 72 1.47 4.94 -11.77
N LEU A 73 2.50 4.08 -11.78
CA LEU A 73 3.80 4.38 -11.18
C LEU A 73 4.81 4.78 -12.27
N THR A 74 5.89 5.44 -11.87
CA THR A 74 7.01 5.72 -12.77
C THR A 74 7.73 4.40 -13.10
N GLY A 75 7.87 4.09 -14.40
CA GLY A 75 8.64 2.94 -14.88
C GLY A 75 7.93 1.59 -14.88
N MET A 76 6.81 1.44 -14.17
CA MET A 76 5.93 0.25 -14.24
C MET A 76 4.51 0.57 -13.79
N SER A 77 3.54 -0.29 -14.09
CA SER A 77 2.18 -0.14 -13.53
C SER A 77 2.08 -0.76 -12.13
N GLY A 78 1.09 -0.32 -11.35
CA GLY A 78 0.70 -0.97 -10.10
C GLY A 78 0.21 -2.41 -10.32
N LEU A 79 -0.31 -2.73 -11.52
CA LEU A 79 -0.63 -4.11 -11.91
C LEU A 79 0.62 -4.96 -12.08
N ASP A 80 1.70 -4.41 -12.65
CA ASP A 80 2.99 -5.09 -12.76
C ASP A 80 3.57 -5.37 -11.36
N LEU A 81 3.48 -4.39 -10.45
CA LEU A 81 3.90 -4.57 -9.06
C LEU A 81 3.05 -5.64 -8.36
N LEU A 82 1.73 -5.61 -8.49
CA LEU A 82 0.83 -6.64 -7.96
C LEU A 82 1.20 -8.03 -8.49
N ALA A 83 1.35 -8.16 -9.80
CA ALA A 83 1.72 -9.43 -10.43
C ALA A 83 3.08 -9.92 -9.92
N TRP A 84 4.03 -9.02 -9.72
CA TRP A 84 5.33 -9.36 -9.13
C TRP A 84 5.18 -9.85 -7.69
N ILE A 85 4.42 -9.14 -6.85
CA ILE A 85 4.16 -9.51 -5.43
C ILE A 85 3.54 -10.90 -5.37
N LYS A 86 2.48 -11.15 -6.13
CA LYS A 86 1.74 -12.42 -6.10
C LYS A 86 2.53 -13.62 -6.66
N ARG A 87 3.59 -13.37 -7.43
CA ARG A 87 4.53 -14.41 -7.86
C ARG A 87 5.53 -14.81 -6.77
N GLN A 88 5.70 -14.01 -5.71
CA GLN A 88 6.61 -14.36 -4.62
C GLN A 88 5.91 -15.29 -3.63
N PRO A 89 6.42 -16.52 -3.38
CA PRO A 89 5.79 -17.46 -2.46
C PRO A 89 5.52 -16.87 -1.06
N GLN A 90 6.42 -16.03 -0.56
CA GLN A 90 6.31 -15.40 0.75
C GLN A 90 5.32 -14.23 0.83
N PHE A 91 4.80 -13.73 -0.31
CA PHE A 91 3.87 -12.59 -0.36
C PHE A 91 2.53 -12.93 -1.03
N GLN A 92 2.23 -14.20 -1.26
CA GLN A 92 0.97 -14.60 -1.89
C GLN A 92 -0.25 -14.06 -1.12
N ASP A 93 -0.20 -14.17 0.20
CA ASP A 93 -1.26 -13.72 1.11
C ASP A 93 -1.16 -12.25 1.52
N LEU A 94 -0.09 -11.54 1.12
CA LEU A 94 0.07 -10.11 1.42
C LEU A 94 -1.05 -9.32 0.73
N PRO A 95 -1.96 -8.65 1.47
CA PRO A 95 -3.01 -7.87 0.85
C PRO A 95 -2.43 -6.67 0.10
N VAL A 96 -3.00 -6.41 -1.07
CA VAL A 96 -2.60 -5.29 -1.94
C VAL A 96 -3.84 -4.51 -2.32
N ILE A 97 -3.89 -3.23 -1.98
CA ILE A 97 -4.89 -2.28 -2.44
C ILE A 97 -4.30 -1.51 -3.60
N LEU A 98 -4.98 -1.49 -4.74
CA LEU A 98 -4.65 -0.62 -5.85
C LEU A 98 -5.44 0.68 -5.74
N MET A 99 -4.75 1.81 -5.84
CA MET A 99 -5.34 3.14 -5.87
C MET A 99 -5.36 3.65 -7.30
N TYR A 100 -6.40 4.40 -7.66
CA TYR A 100 -6.50 5.05 -8.96
C TYR A 100 -7.02 6.48 -8.85
N SER A 101 -6.54 7.34 -9.73
CA SER A 101 -7.04 8.68 -9.99
C SER A 101 -8.08 8.66 -11.11
N GLU A 102 -8.87 9.73 -11.27
CA GLU A 102 -9.87 9.82 -12.36
C GLU A 102 -9.29 9.65 -13.77
N GLN A 103 -8.03 10.03 -13.96
CA GLN A 103 -7.31 9.91 -15.24
C GLN A 103 -6.73 8.51 -15.50
N ASP A 104 -6.80 7.61 -14.53
CA ASP A 104 -6.19 6.29 -14.64
C ASP A 104 -7.15 5.34 -15.39
N ALA A 105 -6.65 4.67 -16.42
CA ALA A 105 -7.38 3.59 -17.06
C ALA A 105 -7.37 2.36 -16.13
N VAL A 106 -8.46 2.14 -15.41
CA VAL A 106 -8.60 1.03 -14.47
C VAL A 106 -9.18 -0.20 -15.17
N SER A 107 -8.41 -1.28 -15.23
CA SER A 107 -8.93 -2.61 -15.58
C SER A 107 -9.26 -3.36 -14.28
N ALA A 108 -10.46 -3.14 -13.74
CA ALA A 108 -10.88 -3.74 -12.47
C ALA A 108 -10.87 -5.27 -12.52
N ASP A 109 -11.29 -5.83 -13.65
CA ASP A 109 -11.29 -7.28 -13.89
C ASP A 109 -9.87 -7.86 -13.84
N GLU A 110 -8.90 -7.19 -14.48
CA GLU A 110 -7.50 -7.63 -14.47
C GLU A 110 -6.88 -7.53 -13.09
N ALA A 111 -7.09 -6.40 -12.39
CA ALA A 111 -6.65 -6.23 -11.01
C ALA A 111 -7.20 -7.33 -10.09
N GLN A 112 -8.49 -7.66 -10.22
CA GLN A 112 -9.11 -8.72 -9.44
C GLN A 112 -8.56 -10.11 -9.79
N GLN A 113 -8.38 -10.40 -11.08
CA GLN A 113 -7.79 -11.67 -11.54
C GLN A 113 -6.34 -11.86 -11.07
N LEU A 114 -5.57 -10.76 -10.98
CA LEU A 114 -4.21 -10.76 -10.43
C LEU A 114 -4.18 -10.84 -8.90
N GLY A 115 -5.33 -10.81 -8.22
CA GLY A 115 -5.42 -10.99 -6.77
C GLY A 115 -5.27 -9.69 -5.97
N ALA A 116 -5.66 -8.54 -6.53
CA ALA A 116 -5.85 -7.33 -5.73
C ALA A 116 -6.90 -7.57 -4.64
N SER A 117 -6.63 -7.13 -3.43
CA SER A 117 -7.56 -7.25 -2.31
C SER A 117 -8.68 -6.23 -2.40
N LEU A 118 -8.35 -4.99 -2.79
CA LEU A 118 -9.29 -3.90 -3.06
C LEU A 118 -8.76 -2.99 -4.17
N ILE A 119 -9.66 -2.26 -4.79
CA ILE A 119 -9.35 -1.18 -5.73
C ILE A 119 -10.11 0.06 -5.25
N LEU A 120 -9.39 1.12 -4.92
CA LEU A 120 -9.95 2.33 -4.33
C LEU A 120 -9.61 3.56 -5.19
N SER A 121 -10.54 4.50 -5.30
CA SER A 121 -10.20 5.81 -5.86
C SER A 121 -9.38 6.60 -4.85
N LYS A 122 -8.44 7.42 -5.34
CA LYS A 122 -7.74 8.39 -4.49
C LYS A 122 -8.75 9.39 -3.92
N PRO A 123 -8.75 9.62 -2.60
CA PRO A 123 -9.67 10.58 -2.00
C PRO A 123 -9.35 12.02 -2.42
N VAL A 124 -10.38 12.76 -2.82
CA VAL A 124 -10.29 14.18 -3.25
C VAL A 124 -11.08 15.13 -2.36
N SER A 125 -11.80 14.60 -1.37
CA SER A 125 -12.57 15.36 -0.38
C SER A 125 -12.40 14.77 1.02
N PRO A 126 -12.63 15.56 2.09
CA PRO A 126 -12.52 15.06 3.47
C PRO A 126 -13.37 13.81 3.74
N GLN A 127 -14.60 13.75 3.18
CA GLN A 127 -15.47 12.60 3.34
C GLN A 127 -14.86 11.35 2.66
N SER A 128 -14.41 11.50 1.41
CA SER A 128 -13.76 10.38 0.71
C SER A 128 -12.46 9.94 1.40
N SER A 129 -11.71 10.85 2.05
CA SER A 129 -10.50 10.50 2.81
C SER A 129 -10.82 9.65 4.04
N TYR A 130 -11.92 9.94 4.73
CA TYR A 130 -12.40 9.13 5.84
C TYR A 130 -12.85 7.74 5.37
N ASP A 131 -13.64 7.67 4.30
CA ASP A 131 -14.15 6.41 3.75
C ASP A 131 -13.00 5.53 3.19
N PHE A 132 -12.01 6.15 2.56
CA PHE A 132 -10.76 5.51 2.14
C PHE A 132 -10.02 4.92 3.34
N SER A 133 -9.82 5.73 4.39
CA SER A 133 -9.09 5.31 5.59
C SER A 133 -9.79 4.15 6.29
N LYS A 134 -11.13 4.16 6.35
CA LYS A 134 -11.91 3.04 6.90
C LYS A 134 -11.69 1.75 6.14
N GLN A 135 -11.79 1.78 4.81
CA GLN A 135 -11.58 0.58 3.98
C GLN A 135 -10.15 0.02 4.11
N VAL A 136 -9.14 0.90 4.15
CA VAL A 136 -7.75 0.51 4.39
C VAL A 136 -7.60 -0.18 5.75
N LEU A 137 -8.19 0.38 6.81
CA LEU A 137 -8.10 -0.16 8.16
C LEU A 137 -8.86 -1.47 8.34
N ASP A 138 -10.05 -1.59 7.74
CA ASP A 138 -10.85 -2.81 7.78
C ASP A 138 -10.08 -3.98 7.14
N LEU A 139 -9.41 -3.74 6.01
CA LEU A 139 -8.54 -4.75 5.40
C LEU A 139 -7.29 -5.03 6.26
N LEU A 140 -6.60 -4.00 6.76
CA LEU A 140 -5.39 -4.16 7.57
C LEU A 140 -5.62 -4.98 8.85
N PHE A 141 -6.79 -4.84 9.47
CA PHE A 141 -7.14 -5.53 10.73
C PHE A 141 -7.96 -6.82 10.55
N SER A 142 -8.32 -7.18 9.32
CA SER A 142 -8.93 -8.48 8.99
C SER A 142 -7.91 -9.56 8.62
N THR A 143 -6.64 -9.18 8.51
CA THR A 143 -5.49 -10.06 8.27
C THR A 143 -4.66 -10.28 9.54
#